data_AF-A0A858R8N4-F1
#
_entry.id   AF-A0A858R8N4-F1
#
_cell.length_a   1.000
_cell.length_b   1.000
_cell.length_c   1.000
_cell.angle_alpha   90.00
_cell.angle_beta   90.00
_cell.angle_gamma   90.00
#
_symmetry.space_group_name_H-M   'P 1'
#
loop_
_entity.id
_entity.type
_entity.pdbx_description
1 polymer ?
#
loop_
_entity_poly.entity_id
_entity_poly.type
_entity_poly.pdbx_seq_one_letter_code
_entity_poly.pdbx_strand_id
1 'polypeptide(L)'
;MTVVPFLAARFSPADLAEWNSVALPKLSRGLWETVERSTGPDFDRLVVRFPNLERPVFRFERDRRGTYRLLFNDRRGWYEIGSGQTAAECLSVWKGRLPRTEQQTADAQTV
;
A
#
# COMPACT_ATOMS: atom_id res chain seq x y z
N MET A 1 -31.95 -1.82 11.22
CA MET A 1 -30.59 -2.38 10.99
C MET A 1 -29.82 -1.37 10.17
N THR A 2 -29.01 -0.54 10.82
CA THR A 2 -28.33 0.59 10.16
C THR A 2 -27.01 0.11 9.61
N VAL A 3 -26.95 -0.09 8.29
CA VAL A 3 -25.70 -0.39 7.60
C VAL A 3 -24.90 0.91 7.56
N VAL A 4 -23.88 1.01 8.41
CA VAL A 4 -22.93 2.12 8.35
C VAL A 4 -22.13 1.92 7.06
N PRO A 5 -22.19 2.86 6.10
CA PRO A 5 -21.40 2.74 4.87
C PRO A 5 -19.93 2.66 5.27
N PHE A 6 -19.25 1.62 4.82
CA PHE A 6 -17.82 1.50 5.00
C PHE A 6 -17.19 2.69 4.28
N LEU A 7 -16.54 3.59 5.03
CA LEU A 7 -15.87 4.74 4.43
C LEU A 7 -14.90 4.19 3.39
N ALA A 8 -15.03 4.66 2.13
CA ALA A 8 -14.26 4.12 1.00
C ALA A 8 -12.73 4.19 1.22
N ALA A 9 -12.29 5.07 2.12
CA ALA A 9 -10.90 5.20 2.55
C ALA A 9 -10.40 4.10 3.50
N ARG A 10 -11.28 3.29 4.12
CA ARG A 10 -10.91 2.30 5.14
C ARG A 10 -10.49 0.98 4.52
N PHE A 11 -9.48 0.33 5.07
CA PHE A 11 -9.18 -1.06 4.73
C PHE A 11 -10.30 -1.99 5.20
N SER A 12 -10.81 -2.79 4.28
CA SER A 12 -11.72 -3.89 4.58
C SER A 12 -10.95 -5.05 5.23
N PRO A 13 -11.65 -5.99 5.89
CA PRO A 13 -11.02 -7.21 6.39
C PRO A 13 -10.25 -8.01 5.33
N ALA A 14 -10.74 -8.02 4.08
CA ALA A 14 -10.06 -8.68 2.96
C ALA A 14 -8.75 -7.97 2.61
N ASP A 15 -8.72 -6.63 2.61
CA ASP A 15 -7.50 -5.85 2.35
C ASP A 15 -6.42 -6.13 3.41
N LEU A 16 -6.83 -6.26 4.67
CA LEU A 16 -5.91 -6.60 5.76
C LEU A 16 -5.40 -8.05 5.66
N ALA A 17 -6.22 -8.99 5.18
CA ALA A 17 -5.78 -10.36 4.94
C ALA A 17 -4.73 -10.41 3.82
N GLU A 18 -4.95 -9.67 2.72
CA GLU A 18 -3.98 -9.52 1.64
C GLU A 18 -2.66 -8.92 2.13
N TRP A 19 -2.74 -7.85 2.93
CA TRP A 19 -1.56 -7.26 3.58
C TRP A 19 -0.82 -8.26 4.48
N ASN A 20 -1.55 -8.96 5.35
CA ASN A 20 -0.98 -9.90 6.30
C ASN A 20 -0.26 -11.08 5.62
N SER A 21 -0.74 -11.50 4.44
CA SER A 21 -0.06 -12.52 3.63
C SER A 21 1.38 -12.14 3.26
N VAL A 22 1.67 -10.82 3.15
CA VAL A 22 3.02 -10.30 2.89
C VAL A 22 3.74 -9.94 4.20
N ALA A 23 3.04 -9.29 5.13
CA ALA A 23 3.65 -8.74 6.33
C ALA A 23 4.09 -9.81 7.34
N LEU A 24 3.25 -10.83 7.59
CA LEU A 24 3.53 -11.83 8.63
C LEU A 24 4.82 -12.61 8.37
N PRO A 25 5.13 -13.09 7.14
CA PRO A 25 6.41 -13.74 6.86
C PRO A 25 7.64 -12.82 7.03
N LYS A 26 7.48 -11.50 6.87
CA LYS A 26 8.58 -10.53 7.01
C LYS A 26 8.83 -10.18 8.47
N LEU A 27 7.76 -10.01 9.25
CA LEU A 27 7.81 -9.80 10.70
C LEU A 27 8.38 -11.04 11.40
N SER A 28 7.92 -12.25 11.07
CA SER A 28 8.38 -13.49 11.72
C SER A 28 9.85 -13.79 11.47
N ARG A 29 10.41 -13.31 10.35
CA ARG A 29 11.84 -13.41 10.02
C ARG A 29 12.68 -12.25 10.57
N GLY A 30 12.07 -11.31 11.30
CA GLY A 30 12.74 -10.12 11.82
C GLY A 30 13.23 -9.15 10.74
N LEU A 31 12.72 -9.26 9.51
CA LEU A 31 13.07 -8.32 8.43
C LEU A 31 12.37 -6.97 8.63
N TRP A 32 11.15 -7.01 9.17
CA TRP A 32 10.37 -5.84 9.57
C TRP A 32 10.27 -5.84 11.09
N GLU A 33 10.32 -4.66 11.69
CA GLU A 33 10.21 -4.49 13.14
C GLU A 33 8.76 -4.32 13.57
N THR A 34 8.05 -3.38 12.96
CA THR A 34 6.66 -3.10 13.29
C THR A 34 5.88 -2.59 12.08
N VAL A 35 4.55 -2.75 12.17
CA VAL A 35 3.58 -2.17 11.24
C VAL A 35 2.60 -1.32 12.03
N GLU A 36 2.59 -0.02 11.76
CA GLU A 36 1.71 0.95 12.42
C GLU A 36 0.55 1.32 11.49
N ARG A 37 -0.68 1.27 12.01
CA ARG A 37 -1.87 1.72 11.28
C ARG A 37 -2.19 3.17 11.64
N SER A 38 -2.38 4.00 10.64
CA SER A 38 -2.83 5.39 10.78
C SER A 38 -4.05 5.62 9.90
N THR A 39 -5.11 6.11 10.51
CA THR A 39 -6.41 6.33 9.87
C THR A 39 -6.77 7.82 9.92
N GLY A 40 -7.20 8.36 8.78
CA GLY A 40 -7.74 9.71 8.65
C GLY A 40 -9.13 9.69 8.02
N PRO A 41 -9.72 10.87 7.77
CA PRO A 41 -10.96 11.00 7.01
C PRO A 41 -10.82 10.54 5.55
N ASP A 42 -9.67 10.86 4.93
CA ASP A 42 -9.42 10.62 3.51
C ASP A 42 -8.47 9.45 3.23
N PHE A 43 -7.94 8.80 4.28
CA PHE A 43 -6.98 7.72 4.14
C PHE A 43 -7.09 6.67 5.25
N ASP A 44 -6.60 5.48 4.93
CA ASP A 44 -6.21 4.45 5.88
C ASP A 44 -4.87 3.91 5.40
N ARG A 45 -3.86 3.89 6.26
CA ARG A 45 -2.51 3.49 5.89
C ARG A 45 -1.84 2.61 6.91
N LEU A 46 -1.00 1.72 6.41
CA LEU A 46 -0.11 0.85 7.16
C LEU A 46 1.33 1.26 6.84
N VAL A 47 2.09 1.55 7.89
CA VAL A 47 3.46 2.06 7.79
C VAL A 47 4.41 1.03 8.38
N VAL A 48 5.41 0.62 7.61
CA VAL A 48 6.37 -0.41 7.99
C VAL A 48 7.68 0.23 8.44
N ARG A 49 8.19 -0.21 9.58
CA ARG A 49 9.50 0.17 10.12
C ARG A 49 10.45 -1.04 10.13
N PHE A 50 11.74 -0.77 9.93
CA PHE A 50 12.79 -1.78 9.91
C PHE A 50 13.68 -1.59 11.14
N PRO A 51 14.19 -2.68 11.74
CA PRO A 51 14.86 -2.63 13.05
C PRO A 51 16.11 -1.75 13.10
N ASN A 52 16.74 -1.46 11.94
CA ASN A 52 17.97 -0.67 11.85
C ASN A 52 17.76 0.67 11.11
N LEU A 53 16.51 1.11 10.91
CA LEU A 53 16.18 2.33 10.21
C LEU A 53 15.21 3.17 11.03
N GLU A 54 15.64 4.38 11.42
CA GLU A 54 14.80 5.34 12.16
C GLU A 54 13.58 5.82 11.35
N ARG A 55 13.59 5.63 10.03
CA ARG A 55 12.54 6.12 9.13
C ARG A 55 11.67 4.97 8.64
N PRO A 56 10.35 5.20 8.52
CA PRO A 56 9.47 4.22 7.91
C PRO A 56 9.86 4.00 6.45
N VAL A 57 9.90 2.73 6.05
CA VAL A 57 10.44 2.30 4.75
C VAL A 57 9.32 2.11 3.73
N PHE A 58 8.20 1.54 4.16
CA PHE A 58 7.05 1.32 3.29
C PHE A 58 5.78 1.91 3.86
N ARG A 59 4.90 2.36 2.98
CA ARG A 59 3.57 2.85 3.30
C ARG A 59 2.57 2.27 2.32
N PHE A 60 1.64 1.47 2.82
CA PHE A 60 0.49 1.01 2.05
C PHE A 60 -0.72 1.84 2.46
N GLU A 61 -1.39 2.46 1.50
CA GLU A 61 -2.46 3.43 1.76
C GLU A 61 -3.66 3.13 0.85
N ARG A 62 -4.86 3.28 1.40
CA ARG A 62 -6.10 3.38 0.65
C ARG A 62 -6.64 4.79 0.77
N ASP A 63 -6.88 5.44 -0.36
CA ASP A 63 -7.39 6.81 -0.41
C ASP A 63 -8.94 6.86 -0.40
N ARG A 64 -9.50 8.06 -0.28
CA ARG A 64 -10.96 8.31 -0.29
C ARG A 64 -11.67 7.84 -1.57
N ARG A 65 -10.95 7.62 -2.67
CA ARG A 65 -11.50 7.08 -3.92
C ARG A 65 -11.48 5.55 -3.93
N GLY A 66 -10.93 4.93 -2.89
CA GLY A 66 -10.75 3.48 -2.80
C GLY A 66 -9.52 2.97 -3.55
N THR A 67 -8.64 3.87 -4.03
CA THR A 67 -7.41 3.47 -4.73
C THR A 67 -6.35 3.07 -3.71
N TYR A 68 -5.68 1.96 -3.99
CA TYR A 68 -4.57 1.44 -3.18
C TYR A 68 -3.25 1.92 -3.74
N ARG A 69 -2.35 2.36 -2.87
CA ARG A 69 -1.01 2.80 -3.22
C ARG A 69 0.01 2.19 -2.27
N LEU A 70 1.13 1.78 -2.81
CA LEU A 70 2.28 1.32 -2.08
C LEU A 70 3.45 2.27 -2.36
N LEU A 71 3.96 2.88 -1.30
CA LEU A 71 5.05 3.82 -1.37
C LEU A 71 6.27 3.30 -0.63
N PHE A 72 7.44 3.61 -1.16
CA PHE A 72 8.74 3.36 -0.58
C PHE A 72 9.42 4.68 -0.22
N ASN A 73 10.09 4.73 0.91
CA ASN A 73 10.88 5.88 1.35
C ASN A 73 12.36 5.64 1.09
N ASP A 74 12.94 6.39 0.17
CA ASP A 74 14.36 6.28 -0.24
C ASP A 74 15.30 7.24 0.52
N ARG A 75 14.83 7.80 1.64
CA ARG A 75 15.45 8.89 2.44
C ARG A 75 15.31 10.30 1.85
N ARG A 76 15.06 10.45 0.55
CA ARG A 76 14.81 11.75 -0.10
C ARG A 76 13.32 12.07 -0.19
N GLY A 77 12.47 11.05 -0.24
CA GLY A 77 11.04 11.21 -0.24
C GLY A 77 10.28 9.90 -0.34
N TRP A 78 8.96 10.02 -0.51
CA TRP A 78 8.09 8.89 -0.77
C TRP A 78 7.91 8.71 -2.28
N TYR A 79 8.19 7.51 -2.77
CA TYR A 79 8.03 7.13 -4.17
C TYR A 79 7.00 6.02 -4.27
N GLU A 80 6.03 6.16 -5.18
CA GLU A 80 5.07 5.10 -5.46
C GLU A 80 5.77 3.96 -6.21
N ILE A 81 5.68 2.75 -5.66
CA ILE A 81 6.24 1.52 -6.25
C ILE A 81 5.14 0.54 -6.69
N GLY A 82 3.88 0.86 -6.38
CA GLY A 82 2.73 0.08 -6.80
C GLY A 82 1.43 0.82 -6.55
N SER A 83 0.45 0.60 -7.42
CA SER A 83 -0.92 1.07 -7.26
C SER A 83 -1.91 0.07 -7.85
N GLY A 84 -3.16 0.16 -7.43
CA GLY A 84 -4.22 -0.73 -7.90
C GLY A 84 -5.60 -0.35 -7.38
N GLN A 85 -6.62 -0.94 -8.00
CA GLN A 85 -8.02 -0.83 -7.56
C GLN A 85 -8.36 -1.88 -6.48
N THR A 86 -7.45 -2.84 -6.24
CA THR A 86 -7.55 -3.82 -5.16
C THR A 86 -6.24 -3.92 -4.37
N ALA A 87 -6.33 -4.36 -3.10
CA ALA A 87 -5.15 -4.61 -2.28
C ALA A 87 -4.22 -5.66 -2.93
N ALA A 88 -4.79 -6.73 -3.49
CA ALA A 88 -4.02 -7.79 -4.14
C ALA A 88 -3.23 -7.29 -5.37
N GLU A 89 -3.85 -6.45 -6.20
CA GLU A 89 -3.19 -5.84 -7.37
C GLU A 89 -2.02 -4.95 -6.93
N CYS A 90 -2.25 -4.07 -5.96
CA CYS A 90 -1.22 -3.16 -5.45
C CYS A 90 -0.06 -3.91 -4.78
N LEU A 91 -0.35 -4.97 -4.02
CA LEU A 91 0.65 -5.77 -3.29
C LEU A 91 1.34 -6.84 -4.16
N SER A 92 0.94 -7.00 -5.42
CA SER A 92 1.57 -7.95 -6.36
C SER A 92 3.07 -7.68 -6.56
N VAL A 93 3.50 -6.43 -6.39
CA VAL A 93 4.91 -5.99 -6.40
C VAL A 93 5.78 -6.78 -5.42
N TRP A 94 5.22 -7.20 -4.28
CA TRP A 94 5.96 -7.97 -3.27
C TRP A 94 5.81 -9.49 -3.40
N LYS A 95 4.76 -9.98 -4.06
CA LYS A 95 4.47 -11.42 -4.15
C LYS A 95 5.31 -12.15 -5.20
N GLY A 96 6.01 -11.43 -6.06
CA GLY A 96 6.90 -12.01 -7.09
C GLY A 96 6.12 -12.69 -8.21
N ARG A 97 6.12 -12.05 -9.40
CA ARG A 97 5.43 -12.35 -10.68
C ARG A 97 4.08 -11.62 -10.82
N LEU A 98 3.79 -10.85 -11.88
CA LEU A 98 4.33 -10.70 -13.24
C LEU A 98 4.64 -9.22 -13.56
N PRO A 99 5.51 -8.92 -14.55
CA PRO A 99 5.64 -7.58 -15.10
C PRO A 99 4.28 -7.15 -15.66
N ARG A 100 3.62 -6.18 -15.01
CA ARG A 100 2.49 -5.50 -15.64
C ARG A 100 3.08 -4.41 -16.51
N THR A 101 2.98 -4.68 -17.81
CA THR A 101 3.17 -3.83 -18.97
C THR A 101 3.20 -2.35 -18.64
N GLU A 102 4.26 -1.68 -19.08
CA GLU A 102 4.31 -0.23 -19.25
C GLU A 102 2.95 0.25 -19.78
N GLN A 103 2.16 0.89 -18.93
CA GLN A 103 1.20 1.87 -19.43
C GLN A 103 2.03 3.05 -19.90
N GLN A 104 2.52 2.88 -21.12
CA GLN A 104 2.88 3.93 -22.03
C GLN A 104 1.71 4.90 -22.03
N THR A 105 1.85 6.00 -21.29
CA THR A 105 0.98 7.16 -21.44
C THR A 105 1.36 7.78 -22.78
N ALA A 106 0.79 7.22 -23.85
CA ALA A 106 0.74 7.87 -25.15
C ALA A 106 -0.30 9.00 -25.10
N ASP A 107 0.15 10.16 -25.58
CA ASP A 107 -0.60 11.30 -26.09
C ASP A 107 -1.46 12.14 -25.14
N ALA A 108 -0.89 13.29 -24.76
CA ALA A 108 -1.59 14.56 -24.95
C ALA A 108 -0.74 15.44 -25.89
N GLN A 109 -1.32 15.67 -27.07
CA GLN A 109 -0.84 16.42 -28.22
C GLN A 109 -0.61 17.93 -27.96
N THR A 110 -0.25 18.64 -29.03
CA THR A 110 -0.18 20.11 -29.29
C THR A 110 1.17 20.76 -28.94
N VAL A 111 1.91 21.43 -29.83
CA VAL A 111 1.66 22.14 -31.10
C VAL A 111 2.85 21.95 -32.04
#